data_AF-A0A353KRX7-F1
#
_entry.id   AF-A0A353KRX7-F1
#
_cell.length_a   1.000
_cell.length_b   1.000
_cell.length_c   1.000
_cell.angle_alpha   90.00
_cell.angle_beta   90.00
_cell.angle_gamma   90.00
#
_symmetry.space_group_name_H-M   'P 1'
#
loop_
_entity.id
_entity.type
_entity.pdbx_description
1 polymer ?
#
loop_
_entity_poly.entity_id
_entity_poly.type
_entity_poly.pdbx_seq_one_letter_code
_entity_poly.pdbx_strand_id
1 'polypeptide(L)'
;PLVCRYKVGLGEVVLFNVNAYPAHPAIKELYAEILKKEQKAAAEKEDVWAVADENVEFAVYDQKDGAKHLYILAVDWYRDPSYERVCSVRIAGNEYKVKIPFGTMYKCVIRGGVGAYCASEDGEVLRIMNGRISVRGRGKQRFVILKDGKATEKEIDFTLSPTAETEL
;
A
#
# COMPACT_ATOMS: atom_id res chain seq x y z
N PRO A 1 29.73 22.66 -3.99
CA PRO A 1 28.45 22.38 -4.70
C PRO A 1 27.31 22.33 -3.67
N LEU A 2 26.06 22.63 -4.06
CA LEU A 2 24.91 22.56 -3.15
C LEU A 2 24.56 21.10 -2.79
N VAL A 3 24.72 20.19 -3.74
CA VAL A 3 24.52 18.74 -3.55
C VAL A 3 25.84 18.02 -3.79
N CYS A 4 26.23 17.16 -2.86
CA CYS A 4 27.39 16.29 -2.96
C CYS A 4 26.94 14.83 -2.93
N ARG A 5 27.46 13.99 -3.84
CA ARG A 5 27.17 12.55 -3.89
C ARG A 5 28.45 11.76 -3.63
N TYR A 6 28.39 10.82 -2.71
CA TYR A 6 29.53 9.98 -2.33
C TYR A 6 29.14 8.51 -2.39
N LYS A 7 29.86 7.70 -3.16
CA LYS A 7 29.69 6.25 -3.16
C LYS A 7 30.27 5.65 -1.88
N VAL A 8 29.51 4.78 -1.21
CA VAL A 8 29.92 4.10 0.02
C VAL A 8 29.48 2.64 -0.07
N GLY A 9 30.45 1.74 -0.31
CA GLY A 9 30.15 0.33 -0.57
C GLY A 9 29.23 0.16 -1.79
N LEU A 10 28.12 -0.57 -1.60
CA LEU A 10 27.07 -0.76 -2.62
C LEU A 10 26.06 0.40 -2.66
N GLY A 11 26.19 1.38 -1.77
CA GLY A 11 25.26 2.50 -1.62
C GLY A 11 25.83 3.85 -2.04
N GLU A 12 25.03 4.89 -1.80
CA GLU A 12 25.39 6.28 -2.03
C GLU A 12 24.86 7.15 -0.89
N VAL A 13 25.65 8.14 -0.48
CA VAL A 13 25.25 9.22 0.40
C VAL A 13 25.02 10.48 -0.43
N VAL A 14 23.83 11.06 -0.32
CA VAL A 14 23.50 12.35 -0.92
C VAL A 14 23.46 13.40 0.20
N LEU A 15 24.42 14.32 0.17
CA LEU A 15 24.53 15.41 1.13
C LEU A 15 24.05 16.72 0.51
N PHE A 16 23.15 17.41 1.20
CA PHE A 16 22.83 18.81 0.94
C PHE A 16 23.79 19.67 1.76
N ASN A 17 24.73 20.35 1.08
CA ASN A 17 25.76 21.17 1.72
C ASN A 17 25.22 22.56 2.08
N VAL A 18 24.19 22.58 2.92
CA VAL A 18 23.54 23.78 3.42
C VAL A 18 23.00 23.48 4.82
N ASN A 19 23.08 24.47 5.70
CA ASN A 19 22.44 24.38 7.01
C ASN A 19 20.97 24.82 6.89
N ALA A 20 20.14 23.97 6.28
CA ALA A 20 18.72 24.24 6.10
C ALA A 20 17.91 22.95 6.26
N TYR A 21 16.74 23.08 6.88
CA TYR A 21 15.77 22.00 6.98
C TYR A 21 15.18 21.68 5.58
N PRO A 22 14.82 20.42 5.25
CA PRO A 22 14.29 20.05 3.93
C PRO A 22 13.11 20.88 3.42
N ALA A 23 12.27 21.42 4.31
CA ALA A 23 11.15 22.28 3.94
C ALA A 23 11.54 23.74 3.64
N HIS A 24 12.81 24.12 3.81
CA HIS A 24 13.27 25.47 3.56
C HIS A 24 13.09 25.83 2.07
N PRO A 25 12.48 26.98 1.72
CA PRO A 25 12.11 27.33 0.35
C PRO A 25 13.26 27.22 -0.66
N ALA A 26 14.48 27.58 -0.25
CA ALA A 26 15.66 27.55 -1.11
C ALA A 26 16.12 26.13 -1.55
N ILE A 27 15.68 25.07 -0.86
CA ILE A 27 16.10 23.68 -1.18
C ILE A 27 14.94 22.69 -1.32
N LYS A 28 13.72 23.07 -0.95
CA LYS A 28 12.56 22.17 -0.93
C LYS A 28 12.36 21.41 -2.23
N GLU A 29 12.40 22.11 -3.37
CA GLU A 29 12.17 21.51 -4.68
C GLU A 29 13.26 20.49 -5.03
N LEU A 30 14.53 20.88 -4.88
CA LEU A 30 15.67 20.02 -5.13
C LEU A 30 15.70 18.79 -4.20
N TYR A 31 15.34 18.98 -2.93
CA TYR A 31 15.24 17.91 -1.96
C TYR A 31 14.14 16.91 -2.34
N ALA A 32 12.95 17.41 -2.69
CA ALA A 32 11.83 16.59 -3.13
C ALA A 32 12.13 15.84 -4.43
N GLU A 33 12.82 16.46 -5.38
CA GLU A 33 13.24 15.82 -6.63
C GLU A 33 14.17 14.63 -6.37
N ILE A 34 15.21 14.84 -5.56
CA ILE A 34 16.16 13.78 -5.21
C ILE A 34 15.44 12.65 -4.49
N LEU A 35 14.63 12.95 -3.47
CA LEU A 35 13.88 11.91 -2.76
C LEU A 35 12.96 11.12 -3.69
N LYS A 36 12.20 11.80 -4.57
CA LYS A 36 11.33 11.12 -5.54
C LYS A 36 12.11 10.19 -6.46
N LYS A 37 13.29 10.61 -6.91
CA LYS A 37 14.17 9.79 -7.76
C LYS A 37 14.63 8.53 -7.03
N GLU A 38 15.16 8.69 -5.81
CA GLU A 38 15.67 7.54 -5.04
C GLU A 38 14.52 6.61 -4.61
N GLN A 39 13.37 7.17 -4.22
CA GLN A 39 12.15 6.41 -3.90
C GLN A 39 11.67 5.58 -5.10
N LYS A 40 11.62 6.19 -6.30
CA LYS A 40 11.22 5.48 -7.53
C LYS A 40 12.13 4.28 -7.81
N ALA A 41 13.44 4.47 -7.71
CA ALA A 41 14.42 3.40 -7.96
C ALA A 41 14.34 2.27 -6.92
N ALA A 42 13.99 2.57 -5.67
CA ALA A 42 13.73 1.57 -4.65
C ALA A 42 12.39 0.84 -4.91
N ALA A 43 11.33 1.59 -5.14
CA ALA A 43 9.99 1.09 -5.42
C ALA A 43 9.96 0.11 -6.59
N GLU A 44 10.67 0.41 -7.69
CA GLU A 44 10.71 -0.44 -8.89
C GLU A 44 11.25 -1.85 -8.63
N LYS A 45 12.09 -2.03 -7.61
CA LYS A 45 12.67 -3.33 -7.24
C LYS A 45 11.73 -4.21 -6.43
N GLU A 46 10.70 -3.62 -5.83
CA GLU A 46 9.72 -4.36 -5.04
C GLU A 46 8.72 -5.07 -5.97
N ASP A 47 8.31 -6.28 -5.60
CA ASP A 47 7.28 -7.06 -6.28
C ASP A 47 5.86 -6.62 -5.90
N VAL A 48 5.73 -6.00 -4.73
CA VAL A 48 4.53 -5.37 -4.18
C VAL A 48 4.83 -3.93 -3.81
N TRP A 49 4.06 -2.99 -4.35
CA TRP A 49 4.22 -1.57 -4.02
C TRP A 49 2.92 -0.80 -4.22
N ALA A 50 2.69 0.26 -3.46
CA ALA A 50 1.58 1.18 -3.73
C ALA A 50 2.12 2.52 -4.26
N VAL A 51 1.39 3.09 -5.21
CA VAL A 51 1.60 4.43 -5.76
C VAL A 51 0.45 5.28 -5.30
N ALA A 52 0.76 6.25 -4.46
CA ALA A 52 -0.20 7.13 -3.81
C ALA A 52 0.23 8.60 -4.00
N ASP A 53 -0.74 9.50 -3.86
CA ASP A 53 -0.47 10.93 -3.70
C ASP A 53 -0.26 11.27 -2.22
N GLU A 54 -0.20 12.57 -1.90
CA GLU A 54 -0.02 13.06 -0.52
C GLU A 54 -1.18 12.74 0.44
N ASN A 55 -2.30 12.19 -0.04
CA ASN A 55 -3.49 11.93 0.76
C ASN A 55 -3.57 10.47 1.24
N VAL A 56 -2.71 9.60 0.71
CA VAL A 56 -2.69 8.18 1.03
C VAL A 56 -1.27 7.76 1.39
N GLU A 57 -1.12 7.14 2.55
CA GLU A 57 0.14 6.51 2.95
C GLU A 57 -0.02 5.00 2.99
N PHE A 58 1.12 4.30 2.90
CA PHE A 58 1.12 2.86 2.96
C PHE A 58 2.38 2.30 3.59
N ALA A 59 2.30 1.04 4.02
CA ALA A 59 3.43 0.27 4.50
C ALA A 59 3.31 -1.19 4.05
N VAL A 60 4.41 -1.77 3.61
CA VAL A 60 4.50 -3.18 3.21
C VAL A 60 5.34 -3.93 4.25
N TYR A 61 4.80 -5.03 4.78
CA TYR A 61 5.47 -5.88 5.76
C TYR A 61 5.60 -7.31 5.23
N ASP A 62 6.83 -7.79 5.11
CA ASP A 62 7.11 -9.19 4.84
C ASP A 62 6.70 -10.05 6.05
N GLN A 63 6.00 -11.14 5.78
CA GLN A 63 5.59 -12.12 6.79
C GLN A 63 6.49 -13.35 6.74
N LYS A 64 6.60 -14.04 7.89
CA LYS A 64 7.42 -15.25 8.02
C LYS A 64 7.00 -16.40 7.10
N ASP A 65 5.74 -16.43 6.67
CA ASP A 65 5.18 -17.45 5.80
C ASP A 65 5.31 -17.12 4.30
N GLY A 66 6.01 -16.04 3.96
CA GLY A 66 6.21 -15.55 2.60
C GLY A 66 5.07 -14.69 2.06
N ALA A 67 4.04 -14.40 2.85
CA ALA A 67 3.05 -13.38 2.50
C ALA A 67 3.63 -11.98 2.69
N LYS A 68 3.00 -10.99 2.06
CA LYS A 68 3.21 -9.55 2.31
C LYS A 68 1.91 -8.96 2.82
N HIS A 69 1.98 -8.14 3.85
CA HIS A 69 0.85 -7.34 4.31
C HIS A 69 1.06 -5.90 3.89
N LEU A 70 0.18 -5.40 3.03
CA LEU A 70 0.15 -4.01 2.60
C LEU A 70 -0.96 -3.29 3.39
N TYR A 71 -0.56 -2.33 4.20
CA TYR A 71 -1.47 -1.42 4.89
C TYR A 71 -1.59 -0.14 4.09
N ILE A 72 -2.81 0.33 3.84
CA ILE A 72 -3.10 1.54 3.08
C ILE A 72 -4.04 2.40 3.93
N LEU A 73 -3.70 3.67 4.12
CA LEU A 73 -4.42 4.57 5.01
C LEU A 73 -4.63 5.93 4.33
N ALA A 74 -5.85 6.45 4.41
CA ALA A 74 -6.11 7.86 4.12
C ALA A 74 -5.54 8.73 5.25
N VAL A 75 -4.60 9.62 4.95
CA VAL A 75 -3.88 10.46 5.95
C VAL A 75 -4.26 11.93 5.92
N ASP A 76 -5.11 12.33 4.98
CA ASP A 76 -5.61 13.68 4.81
C ASP A 76 -6.82 13.97 5.72
N TRP A 77 -6.65 13.75 7.03
CA TRP A 77 -7.67 13.98 8.06
C TRP A 77 -8.22 15.41 8.11
N TYR A 78 -7.53 16.36 7.46
CA TYR A 78 -7.91 17.77 7.35
C TYR A 78 -8.71 18.11 6.08
N ARG A 79 -8.92 17.16 5.16
CA ARG A 79 -9.72 17.36 3.94
C ARG A 79 -11.16 16.89 4.14
N ASP A 80 -12.03 17.29 3.21
CA ASP A 80 -13.42 16.84 3.18
C ASP A 80 -13.52 15.29 3.15
N PRO A 81 -14.28 14.67 4.07
CA PRO A 81 -14.49 13.23 4.07
C PRO A 81 -15.11 12.67 2.78
N SER A 82 -15.85 13.47 2.04
CA SER A 82 -16.48 13.08 0.76
C SER A 82 -15.49 12.95 -0.40
N TYR A 83 -14.26 13.45 -0.24
CA TYR A 83 -13.22 13.32 -1.26
C TYR A 83 -12.82 11.85 -1.46
N GLU A 84 -12.79 11.37 -2.70
CA GLU A 84 -12.37 10.00 -2.99
C GLU A 84 -10.84 9.93 -2.99
N ARG A 85 -10.24 9.19 -2.06
CA ARG A 85 -8.81 8.87 -2.12
C ARG A 85 -8.61 7.62 -2.97
N VAL A 86 -7.61 7.66 -3.84
CA VAL A 86 -7.29 6.54 -4.73
C VAL A 86 -5.79 6.32 -4.71
N CYS A 87 -5.38 5.06 -4.61
CA CYS A 87 -4.01 4.66 -4.90
C CYS A 87 -4.00 3.53 -5.93
N SER A 88 -2.84 3.33 -6.56
CA SER A 88 -2.58 2.18 -7.43
C SER A 88 -1.68 1.19 -6.69
N VAL A 89 -2.12 -0.05 -6.53
CA VAL A 89 -1.33 -1.13 -5.95
C VAL A 89 -0.76 -1.99 -7.06
N ARG A 90 0.56 -2.18 -7.07
CA ARG A 90 1.27 -3.10 -7.95
C ARG A 90 1.49 -4.43 -7.24
N ILE A 91 1.09 -5.53 -7.87
CA ILE A 91 1.32 -6.91 -7.40
C ILE A 91 1.81 -7.74 -8.58
N ALA A 92 3.03 -8.26 -8.51
CA ALA A 92 3.62 -9.10 -9.56
C ALA A 92 3.50 -8.50 -10.97
N GLY A 93 3.70 -7.17 -11.08
CA GLY A 93 3.65 -6.43 -12.34
C GLY A 93 2.26 -5.97 -12.79
N ASN A 94 1.18 -6.42 -12.14
CA ASN A 94 -0.18 -5.93 -12.40
C ASN A 94 -0.52 -4.74 -11.51
N GLU A 95 -1.27 -3.78 -12.03
CA GLU A 95 -1.71 -2.58 -11.31
C GLU A 95 -3.21 -2.61 -11.02
N TYR A 96 -3.58 -2.30 -9.78
CA TYR A 96 -4.95 -2.30 -9.28
C TYR A 96 -5.28 -0.97 -8.63
N LYS A 97 -6.38 -0.33 -9.04
CA LYS A 97 -6.86 0.88 -8.37
C LYS A 97 -7.60 0.50 -7.09
N VAL A 98 -7.22 1.10 -5.97
CA VAL A 98 -7.85 0.92 -4.66
C VAL A 98 -8.41 2.26 -4.23
N LYS A 99 -9.72 2.30 -4.00
CA LYS A 99 -10.43 3.46 -3.44
C LYS A 99 -10.44 3.35 -1.93
N ILE A 100 -10.04 4.40 -1.23
CA ILE A 100 -9.90 4.41 0.23
C ILE A 100 -10.86 5.47 0.77
N PRO A 101 -11.92 5.07 1.48
CA PRO A 101 -12.78 6.02 2.17
C PRO A 101 -12.01 6.80 3.24
N PHE A 102 -12.52 7.97 3.57
CA PHE A 102 -11.97 8.79 4.65
C PHE A 102 -11.89 8.01 5.97
N GLY A 103 -10.80 8.23 6.71
CA GLY A 103 -10.61 7.66 8.04
C GLY A 103 -10.51 6.13 8.08
N THR A 104 -10.34 5.48 6.94
CA THR A 104 -10.29 4.02 6.84
C THR A 104 -8.87 3.54 6.59
N MET A 105 -8.49 2.45 7.27
CA MET A 105 -7.28 1.70 6.96
C MET A 105 -7.62 0.34 6.36
N TYR A 106 -7.05 0.02 5.20
CA TYR A 106 -7.14 -1.31 4.61
C TYR A 106 -5.88 -2.12 4.84
N LYS A 107 -6.07 -3.39 5.18
CA LYS A 107 -5.01 -4.41 5.16
C LYS A 107 -5.26 -5.33 3.96
N CYS A 108 -4.35 -5.27 2.99
CA CYS A 108 -4.28 -6.21 1.88
C CYS A 108 -3.26 -7.31 2.19
N VAL A 109 -3.72 -8.56 2.19
CA VAL A 109 -2.85 -9.73 2.29
C VAL A 109 -2.49 -10.18 0.90
N ILE A 110 -1.19 -10.32 0.64
CA ILE A 110 -0.66 -10.63 -0.69
C ILE A 110 0.23 -11.86 -0.57
N ARG A 111 0.06 -12.82 -1.49
CA ARG A 111 0.93 -14.00 -1.59
C ARG A 111 1.11 -14.37 -3.05
N GLY A 112 2.36 -14.35 -3.51
CA GLY A 112 2.66 -14.49 -4.94
C GLY A 112 2.00 -13.38 -5.75
N GLY A 113 1.33 -13.72 -6.85
CA GLY A 113 0.63 -12.77 -7.72
C GLY A 113 -0.79 -12.38 -7.30
N VAL A 114 -1.21 -12.71 -6.08
CA VAL A 114 -2.59 -12.56 -5.62
C VAL A 114 -2.66 -11.70 -4.36
N GLY A 115 -3.53 -10.70 -4.36
CA GLY A 115 -3.87 -9.90 -3.20
C GLY A 115 -5.34 -10.03 -2.82
N ALA A 116 -5.68 -9.84 -1.55
CA ALA A 116 -7.06 -9.68 -1.13
C ALA A 116 -7.16 -8.73 0.07
N TYR A 117 -8.22 -7.94 0.11
CA TYR A 117 -8.54 -7.04 1.22
C TYR A 117 -10.05 -6.95 1.45
N CYS A 118 -10.45 -6.48 2.63
CA CYS A 118 -11.84 -6.13 2.90
C CYS A 118 -12.04 -4.64 2.62
N ALA A 119 -13.10 -4.27 1.90
CA ALA A 119 -13.44 -2.88 1.61
C ALA A 119 -14.15 -2.19 2.80
N SER A 120 -13.79 -2.54 4.03
CA SER A 120 -14.32 -2.02 5.28
C SER A 120 -13.36 -2.33 6.44
N GLU A 121 -13.56 -1.69 7.59
CA GLU A 121 -12.84 -2.01 8.84
C GLU A 121 -13.49 -3.15 9.64
N ASP A 122 -14.71 -3.54 9.26
CA ASP A 122 -15.48 -4.61 9.91
C ASP A 122 -15.12 -6.01 9.40
N GLY A 123 -14.13 -6.12 8.51
CA GLY A 123 -13.64 -7.37 7.98
C GLY A 123 -12.15 -7.35 7.70
N GLU A 124 -11.54 -8.53 7.65
CA GLU A 124 -10.10 -8.69 7.48
C GLU A 124 -9.80 -9.97 6.69
N VAL A 125 -8.85 -9.88 5.77
CA VAL A 125 -8.20 -11.06 5.19
C VAL A 125 -7.11 -11.54 6.14
N LEU A 126 -7.21 -12.80 6.56
CA LEU A 126 -6.28 -13.40 7.51
C LEU A 126 -5.09 -14.03 6.79
N ARG A 127 -5.36 -14.77 5.71
CA ARG A 127 -4.34 -15.48 4.92
C ARG A 127 -4.86 -15.83 3.53
N ILE A 128 -3.91 -15.99 2.60
CA ILE A 128 -4.12 -16.60 1.29
C ILE A 128 -3.24 -17.84 1.23
N MET A 129 -3.84 -19.02 1.06
CA MET A 129 -3.10 -20.28 1.02
C MET A 129 -3.88 -21.34 0.23
N ASN A 130 -3.18 -22.14 -0.58
CA ASN A 130 -3.76 -23.28 -1.32
C ASN A 130 -4.99 -22.91 -2.16
N GLY A 131 -4.97 -21.76 -2.84
CA GLY A 131 -6.09 -21.30 -3.66
C GLY A 131 -7.31 -20.82 -2.88
N ARG A 132 -7.18 -20.63 -1.57
CA ARG A 132 -8.24 -20.15 -0.68
C ARG A 132 -7.83 -18.89 0.07
N ILE A 133 -8.83 -18.09 0.40
CA ILE A 133 -8.73 -16.91 1.23
C ILE A 133 -9.49 -17.21 2.53
N SER A 134 -8.79 -17.17 3.66
CA SER A 134 -9.45 -17.21 4.96
C SER A 134 -9.71 -15.78 5.42
N VAL A 135 -10.94 -15.51 5.83
CA VAL A 135 -11.42 -14.18 6.18
C VAL A 135 -12.13 -14.19 7.52
N ARG A 136 -12.20 -13.02 8.15
CA ARG A 136 -12.97 -12.75 9.37
C ARG A 136 -13.74 -11.46 9.18
N GLY A 137 -14.91 -11.34 9.82
CA GLY A 137 -15.62 -10.07 9.86
C GLY A 137 -16.88 -10.11 10.71
N ARG A 138 -17.68 -9.05 10.58
CA ARG A 138 -18.98 -8.89 11.25
C ARG A 138 -20.04 -8.48 10.25
N GLY A 139 -21.21 -9.13 10.27
CA GLY A 139 -22.29 -8.83 9.32
C GLY A 139 -21.89 -9.11 7.87
N LYS A 140 -22.47 -8.40 6.91
CA LYS A 140 -22.14 -8.55 5.49
C LYS A 140 -20.95 -7.69 5.11
N GLN A 141 -19.90 -8.33 4.61
CA GLN A 141 -18.68 -7.66 4.23
C GLN A 141 -18.29 -7.98 2.79
N ARG A 142 -17.64 -7.00 2.16
CA ARG A 142 -17.19 -7.09 0.77
C ARG A 142 -15.69 -7.25 0.73
N PHE A 143 -15.24 -8.38 0.22
CA PHE A 143 -13.83 -8.65 -0.04
C PHE A 143 -13.52 -8.42 -1.50
N VAL A 144 -12.39 -7.77 -1.75
CA VAL A 144 -11.84 -7.55 -3.08
C VAL A 144 -10.65 -8.46 -3.27
N ILE A 145 -10.66 -9.22 -4.36
CA ILE A 145 -9.60 -10.14 -4.77
C ILE A 145 -8.90 -9.52 -5.98
N LEU A 146 -7.57 -9.39 -5.89
CA LEU A 146 -6.69 -8.81 -6.90
C LEU A 146 -5.87 -9.93 -7.51
N LYS A 147 -6.17 -10.30 -8.76
CA LYS A 147 -5.50 -11.42 -9.44
C LYS A 147 -5.52 -11.22 -10.96
N ASP A 148 -4.39 -11.53 -11.61
CA ASP A 148 -4.23 -11.52 -13.07
C ASP A 148 -4.71 -10.20 -13.73
N GLY A 149 -4.42 -9.07 -13.09
CA GLY A 149 -4.80 -7.73 -13.57
C GLY A 149 -6.28 -7.39 -13.41
N LYS A 150 -7.05 -8.18 -12.65
CA LYS A 150 -8.47 -7.96 -12.38
C LYS A 150 -8.76 -7.87 -10.89
N ALA A 151 -9.66 -6.95 -10.55
CA ALA A 151 -10.27 -6.88 -9.24
C ALA A 151 -11.65 -7.54 -9.31
N THR A 152 -11.92 -8.53 -8.46
CA THR A 152 -13.24 -9.16 -8.32
C THR A 152 -13.74 -8.99 -6.89
N GLU A 153 -15.05 -8.86 -6.73
CA GLU A 153 -15.67 -8.66 -5.42
C GLU A 153 -16.42 -9.92 -4.98
N LYS A 154 -16.35 -10.25 -3.70
CA LYS A 154 -17.15 -11.29 -3.05
C LYS A 154 -17.79 -10.73 -1.78
N GLU A 155 -19.10 -10.85 -1.68
CA GLU A 155 -19.83 -10.60 -0.44
C GLU A 155 -19.86 -11.87 0.41
N ILE A 156 -19.56 -11.74 1.70
CA ILE A 156 -19.62 -12.82 2.68
C ILE A 156 -20.40 -12.32 3.89
N ASP A 157 -21.34 -13.14 4.36
CA ASP A 157 -22.17 -12.85 5.52
C ASP A 157 -21.62 -13.58 6.77
N PHE A 158 -21.14 -12.81 7.74
CA PHE A 158 -20.60 -13.30 9.01
C PHE A 158 -21.63 -13.32 10.15
N THR A 159 -22.93 -13.24 9.85
CA THR A 159 -23.98 -13.26 10.90
C THR A 159 -24.03 -14.59 11.64
N LEU A 160 -23.70 -15.70 10.97
CA LEU A 160 -23.74 -17.06 11.56
C LEU A 160 -22.37 -17.59 11.99
N SER A 161 -21.29 -17.05 11.42
CA SER A 161 -19.91 -17.44 11.74
C SER A 161 -19.00 -16.22 11.59
N PRO A 162 -18.12 -15.91 12.55
CA PRO A 162 -17.20 -14.78 12.45
C PRO A 162 -16.07 -15.01 11.44
N THR A 163 -15.89 -16.25 10.98
CA THR A 163 -14.85 -16.63 10.00
C THR A 163 -15.45 -17.42 8.85
N ALA A 164 -14.81 -17.30 7.69
CA ALA A 164 -15.18 -18.03 6.48
C ALA A 164 -13.94 -18.32 5.62
N GLU A 165 -14.10 -19.25 4.68
CA GLU A 165 -13.16 -19.45 3.57
C GLU A 165 -13.87 -19.19 2.25
N THR A 166 -13.16 -18.59 1.30
CA THR A 166 -13.63 -18.44 -0.08
C THR A 166 -12.51 -18.79 -1.05
N GLU A 167 -12.88 -19.28 -2.22
CA GLU A 167 -11.92 -19.57 -3.29
C GLU A 167 -11.39 -18.28 -3.92
N LEU A 168 -10.22 -18.36 -4.56
CA LEU A 168 -9.69 -17.26 -5.39
C LEU A 168 -10.57 -16.94 -6.61
#